data_AF-A0A821SWU4-F1
#
_entry.id   AF-A0A821SWU4-F1
#
_cell.length_a   1.000
_cell.length_b   1.000
_cell.length_c   1.000
_cell.angle_alpha   90.00
_cell.angle_beta   90.00
_cell.angle_gamma   90.00
#
_symmetry.space_group_name_H-M   'P 1'
#
loop_
_entity.id
_entity.type
_entity.pdbx_description
1 polymer ?
#
loop_
_entity_poly.entity_id
_entity_poly.type
_entity_poly.pdbx_seq_one_letter_code
_entity_poly.pdbx_strand_id
1 'polypeptide(L)'
;MHQQEFSIPLWEYNKEKQKWSQKKYDNNNQMNNWNKFRVVTYNIWFSDDYQPMRFNSLCDILNRSEAEIIGLQEMTTNILQHLLAQKFVQQRYYLSDIDGRTFNGWYGVVLLIDIRLNISHLNLMNFPQSTMGRRLLFAEIKLDQNEILRIGTVHLESLDNKQQRLCQLDICRKVFNHFPGTCILMGDFNFNAHGQENIDQFKALPEWIDVWTYLMGYDNHGYTFDTEKNPMT
;
A
#
# COMPACT_ATOMS: atom_id res chain seq x y z
N MET A 1 9.19 -12.96 17.11
CA MET A 1 7.75 -13.08 16.80
C MET A 1 7.59 -13.95 15.56
N HIS A 2 6.65 -14.89 15.53
CA HIS A 2 6.47 -15.79 14.38
C HIS A 2 5.94 -15.03 13.15
N GLN A 3 6.28 -15.51 11.94
CA GLN A 3 5.62 -15.06 10.71
C GLN A 3 4.13 -15.42 10.83
N GLN A 4 3.29 -14.42 11.01
CA GLN A 4 1.86 -14.60 11.23
C GLN A 4 1.10 -13.69 10.31
N GLU A 5 0.26 -14.31 9.49
CA GLU A 5 -0.75 -13.64 8.68
C GLU A 5 -2.01 -13.45 9.51
N PHE A 6 -2.59 -12.26 9.43
CA PHE A 6 -3.83 -11.92 10.12
C PHE A 6 -4.83 -11.41 9.09
N SER A 7 -6.02 -12.03 9.03
CA SER A 7 -7.15 -11.38 8.37
C SER A 7 -7.59 -10.19 9.22
N ILE A 8 -7.77 -9.05 8.58
CA ILE A 8 -8.18 -7.79 9.22
C ILE A 8 -9.48 -7.26 8.61
N PRO A 9 -10.28 -6.48 9.37
CA PRO A 9 -11.51 -5.91 8.86
C PRO A 9 -11.24 -4.90 7.73
N LEU A 10 -12.12 -4.91 6.73
CA LEU A 10 -12.22 -3.85 5.73
C LEU A 10 -13.30 -2.86 6.20
N TRP A 11 -13.08 -1.57 6.02
CA TRP A 11 -13.95 -0.51 6.55
C TRP A 11 -14.64 0.27 5.44
N GLU A 12 -15.90 0.64 5.65
CA GLU A 12 -16.70 1.46 4.75
C GLU A 12 -17.39 2.60 5.49
N TYR A 13 -17.60 3.73 4.82
CA TYR A 13 -18.32 4.86 5.41
C TYR A 13 -19.83 4.72 5.18
N ASN A 14 -20.58 4.62 6.27
CA ASN A 14 -22.03 4.63 6.22
C ASN A 14 -22.54 6.09 6.18
N LYS A 15 -23.02 6.52 5.01
CA LYS A 15 -23.49 7.89 4.78
C LYS A 15 -24.70 8.27 5.64
N GLU A 16 -25.61 7.34 5.90
CA GLU A 16 -26.81 7.58 6.71
C GLU A 16 -26.47 7.81 8.19
N LYS A 17 -25.57 6.99 8.72
CA LYS A 17 -25.12 7.04 10.12
C LYS A 17 -23.94 7.98 10.32
N GLN A 18 -23.43 8.59 9.25
CA GLN A 18 -22.26 9.45 9.20
C GLN A 18 -21.04 8.88 9.94
N LYS A 19 -20.78 7.58 9.79
CA LYS A 19 -19.70 6.90 10.52
C LYS A 19 -19.08 5.76 9.74
N TRP A 20 -17.81 5.49 10.02
CA TRP A 20 -17.13 4.29 9.55
C TRP A 20 -17.67 3.04 10.26
N SER A 21 -17.83 1.96 9.50
CA SER A 21 -18.22 0.65 10.01
C SER A 21 -17.52 -0.45 9.25
N GLN A 22 -17.33 -1.61 9.91
CA GLN A 22 -16.76 -2.77 9.24
C GLN A 22 -17.68 -3.21 8.10
N LYS A 23 -17.09 -3.35 6.91
CA LYS A 23 -17.76 -3.86 5.71
C LYS A 23 -18.18 -5.30 5.95
N LYS A 24 -19.43 -5.61 5.63
CA LYS A 24 -19.91 -6.99 5.55
C LYS A 24 -19.57 -7.53 4.16
N TYR A 25 -18.94 -8.70 4.10
CA TYR A 25 -18.74 -9.39 2.82
C TYR A 25 -20.10 -9.90 2.36
N ASP A 26 -20.57 -9.38 1.23
CA ASP A 26 -21.76 -9.89 0.56
C ASP A 26 -21.32 -10.70 -0.66
N ASN A 27 -21.75 -11.95 -0.72
CA ASN A 27 -21.46 -12.85 -1.83
C ASN A 27 -22.31 -12.52 -3.07
N ASN A 28 -23.31 -11.64 -2.96
CA ASN A 28 -24.24 -11.29 -4.03
C ASN A 28 -23.88 -10.02 -4.80
N ASN A 29 -22.71 -9.42 -4.56
CA ASN A 29 -22.28 -8.27 -5.37
C ASN A 29 -22.17 -8.68 -6.85
N GLN A 30 -22.84 -7.93 -7.73
CA GLN A 30 -22.67 -8.09 -9.17
C GLN A 30 -21.17 -7.98 -9.49
N MET A 31 -20.65 -9.02 -10.13
CA MET A 31 -19.23 -9.09 -10.44
C MET A 31 -18.96 -8.21 -11.66
N ASN A 32 -18.35 -7.06 -11.41
CA ASN A 32 -17.85 -6.19 -12.46
C ASN A 32 -16.60 -6.83 -13.06
N ASN A 33 -16.54 -6.95 -14.38
CA ASN A 33 -15.34 -7.42 -15.05
C ASN A 33 -14.33 -6.26 -15.14
N TRP A 34 -13.28 -6.32 -14.32
CA TRP A 34 -12.24 -5.30 -14.25
C TRP A 34 -11.03 -5.70 -15.08
N ASN A 35 -10.77 -4.98 -16.18
CA ASN A 35 -9.60 -5.19 -17.03
C ASN A 35 -8.59 -4.03 -17.00
N LYS A 36 -8.90 -2.94 -16.27
CA LYS A 36 -8.02 -1.78 -16.11
C LYS A 36 -8.35 -1.05 -14.81
N PHE A 37 -7.31 -0.70 -14.07
CA PHE A 37 -7.39 0.12 -12.88
C PHE A 37 -6.09 0.93 -12.73
N ARG A 38 -6.17 2.04 -12.01
CA ARG A 38 -5.06 2.91 -11.65
C ARG A 38 -4.64 2.62 -10.22
N VAL A 39 -3.34 2.49 -10.02
CA VAL A 39 -2.73 2.27 -8.72
C VAL A 39 -1.83 3.47 -8.42
N VAL A 40 -1.95 4.01 -7.20
CA VAL A 40 -1.07 5.07 -6.69
C VAL A 40 -0.43 4.59 -5.39
N THR A 41 0.85 4.87 -5.23
CA THR A 41 1.54 4.65 -3.96
C THR A 41 2.27 5.92 -3.54
N TYR A 42 2.27 6.24 -2.25
CA TYR A 42 2.89 7.46 -1.75
C TYR A 42 3.35 7.30 -0.29
N ASN A 43 4.64 7.53 -0.03
CA ASN A 43 5.13 7.78 1.32
C ASN A 43 4.85 9.24 1.67
N ILE A 44 3.97 9.48 2.65
CA ILE A 44 3.44 10.82 2.90
C ILE A 44 4.42 11.73 3.66
N TRP A 45 5.53 11.16 4.14
CA TRP A 45 6.49 11.78 5.06
C TRP A 45 5.82 12.31 6.32
N PHE A 46 5.93 11.58 7.44
CA PHE A 46 5.20 11.90 8.68
C PHE A 46 5.68 13.16 9.43
N SER A 47 6.68 13.91 8.93
CA SER A 47 7.21 15.08 9.65
C SER A 47 6.09 16.08 9.97
N ASP A 48 6.16 16.68 11.16
CA ASP A 48 5.20 17.67 11.64
C ASP A 48 5.25 18.98 10.83
N ASP A 49 6.32 19.21 10.06
CA ASP A 49 6.50 20.39 9.23
C ASP A 49 5.37 20.58 8.23
N TYR A 50 4.54 21.60 8.48
CA TYR A 50 3.35 21.93 7.70
C TYR A 50 2.43 20.72 7.44
N GLN A 51 2.46 19.70 8.31
CA GLN A 51 1.88 18.38 8.06
C GLN A 51 0.41 18.45 7.62
N PRO A 52 -0.49 19.24 8.25
CA PRO A 52 -1.87 19.35 7.79
C PRO A 52 -2.01 19.96 6.38
N MET A 53 -1.19 20.98 6.05
CA MET A 53 -1.22 21.63 4.74
C MET A 53 -0.69 20.72 3.64
N ARG A 54 0.42 20.02 3.91
CA ARG A 54 0.99 19.02 3.00
C ARG A 54 0.00 17.89 2.76
N PHE A 55 -0.61 17.36 3.82
CA PHE A 55 -1.53 16.25 3.70
C PHE A 55 -2.84 16.62 2.98
N ASN A 56 -3.38 17.81 3.20
CA ASN A 56 -4.53 18.31 2.43
C ASN A 56 -4.18 18.45 0.94
N SER A 57 -3.00 19.00 0.63
CA SER A 57 -2.54 19.10 -0.77
C SER A 57 -2.34 17.73 -1.41
N LEU A 58 -1.83 16.76 -0.65
CA LEU A 58 -1.73 15.37 -1.09
C LEU A 58 -3.12 14.77 -1.34
N CYS A 59 -4.10 15.02 -0.47
CA CYS A 59 -5.48 14.57 -0.67
C CYS A 59 -6.06 15.09 -2.00
N ASP A 60 -5.76 16.32 -2.39
CA ASP A 60 -6.17 16.85 -3.70
C ASP A 60 -5.51 16.11 -4.87
N ILE A 61 -4.22 15.75 -4.74
CA ILE A 61 -3.50 14.93 -5.73
C ILE A 61 -4.12 13.54 -5.83
N LEU A 62 -4.36 12.88 -4.69
CA LEU A 62 -4.95 11.55 -4.62
C LEU A 62 -6.36 11.54 -5.23
N ASN A 63 -7.18 12.54 -4.92
CA ASN A 63 -8.52 12.66 -5.49
C ASN A 63 -8.45 12.83 -7.02
N ARG A 64 -7.61 13.75 -7.53
CA ARG A 64 -7.44 13.99 -8.97
C ARG A 64 -6.86 12.81 -9.74
N SER A 65 -6.09 11.93 -9.08
CA SER A 65 -5.51 10.74 -9.73
C SER A 65 -6.59 9.78 -10.25
N GLU A 66 -7.78 9.83 -9.63
CA GLU A 66 -8.87 8.90 -9.84
C GLU A 66 -8.41 7.44 -9.68
N ALA A 67 -7.44 7.17 -8.80
CA ALA A 67 -6.90 5.84 -8.59
C ALA A 67 -7.92 4.89 -7.96
N GLU A 68 -8.03 3.67 -8.47
CA GLU A 68 -8.86 2.66 -7.83
C GLU A 68 -8.22 2.08 -6.58
N ILE A 69 -6.88 2.07 -6.51
CA ILE A 69 -6.15 1.50 -5.38
C ILE A 69 -5.04 2.47 -4.98
N ILE A 70 -5.01 2.83 -3.70
CA ILE A 70 -4.02 3.76 -3.14
C ILE A 70 -3.32 3.10 -1.96
N GLY A 71 -2.00 3.03 -1.99
CA GLY A 71 -1.17 2.59 -0.86
C GLY A 71 -0.41 3.76 -0.25
N LEU A 72 -0.66 4.05 1.02
CA LEU A 72 0.02 5.12 1.74
C LEU A 72 0.96 4.54 2.80
N GLN A 73 2.17 5.09 2.90
CA GLN A 73 3.16 4.76 3.93
C GLN A 73 3.36 5.96 4.87
N GLU A 74 3.92 5.71 6.06
CA GLU A 74 4.13 6.74 7.10
C GLU A 74 2.84 7.36 7.63
N MET A 75 1.75 6.61 7.59
CA MET A 75 0.47 7.04 8.15
C MET A 75 0.52 7.00 9.68
N THR A 76 0.29 8.14 10.33
CA THR A 76 0.08 8.23 11.78
C THR A 76 -1.41 8.19 12.10
N THR A 77 -1.78 7.93 13.37
CA THR A 77 -3.20 7.93 13.77
C THR A 77 -3.85 9.30 13.53
N ASN A 78 -3.12 10.41 13.78
CA ASN A 78 -3.62 11.76 13.55
C ASN A 78 -3.93 11.99 12.06
N ILE A 79 -3.00 11.63 11.18
CA ILE A 79 -3.19 11.80 9.73
C ILE A 79 -4.24 10.84 9.18
N LEU A 80 -4.37 9.64 9.75
CA LEU A 80 -5.48 8.75 9.46
C LEU A 80 -6.82 9.42 9.77
N GLN A 81 -6.99 10.09 10.91
CA GLN A 81 -8.23 10.83 11.20
C GLN A 81 -8.49 11.95 10.19
N HIS A 82 -7.45 12.66 9.75
CA HIS A 82 -7.57 13.67 8.69
C HIS A 82 -8.01 13.06 7.35
N LEU A 83 -7.51 11.88 6.99
CA LEU A 83 -7.90 11.13 5.80
C LEU A 83 -9.37 10.69 5.86
N LEU A 84 -9.80 10.14 7.01
CA LEU A 84 -11.16 9.66 7.24
C LEU A 84 -12.22 10.77 7.17
N ALA A 85 -11.82 12.03 7.40
CA ALA A 85 -12.67 13.19 7.27
C ALA A 85 -12.86 13.67 5.81
N GLN A 86 -12.03 13.19 4.87
CA GLN A 86 -12.10 13.62 3.47
C GLN A 86 -13.35 13.06 2.78
N LYS A 87 -14.12 13.95 2.14
CA LYS A 87 -15.37 13.56 1.45
C LYS A 87 -15.15 12.55 0.33
N PHE A 88 -14.08 12.71 -0.46
CA PHE A 88 -13.80 11.77 -1.56
C PHE A 88 -13.47 10.37 -1.02
N VAL A 89 -12.77 10.29 0.12
CA VAL A 89 -12.46 9.03 0.81
C VAL A 89 -13.74 8.34 1.25
N GLN A 90 -14.60 9.05 2.00
CA GLN A 90 -15.89 8.54 2.49
C GLN A 90 -16.83 8.09 1.37
N GLN A 91 -16.73 8.70 0.18
CA GLN A 91 -17.65 8.42 -0.91
C GLN A 91 -17.22 7.28 -1.83
N ARG A 92 -15.91 7.01 -1.91
CA ARG A 92 -15.33 6.17 -2.97
C ARG A 92 -14.51 5.00 -2.46
N TYR A 93 -14.00 5.02 -1.23
CA TYR A 93 -13.02 4.03 -0.80
C TYR A 93 -13.47 3.24 0.42
N TYR A 94 -13.18 1.95 0.36
CA TYR A 94 -12.94 1.14 1.53
C TYR A 94 -11.54 1.42 2.10
N LEU A 95 -11.36 1.27 3.41
CA LEU A 95 -10.04 1.40 4.07
C LEU A 95 -9.62 0.15 4.83
N SER A 96 -8.31 -0.05 4.92
CA SER A 96 -7.71 -1.11 5.73
C SER A 96 -7.69 -0.83 7.23
N ASP A 97 -7.75 0.44 7.63
CA ASP A 97 -7.69 0.86 9.03
C ASP A 97 -8.44 2.19 9.20
N ILE A 98 -9.02 2.40 10.39
CA ILE A 98 -9.70 3.64 10.78
C ILE A 98 -9.24 4.20 12.14
N ASP A 99 -8.40 3.46 12.89
CA ASP A 99 -7.96 3.86 14.23
C ASP A 99 -6.49 3.55 14.54
N GLY A 100 -5.76 2.97 13.59
CA GLY A 100 -4.33 2.67 13.70
C GLY A 100 -4.05 1.31 14.33
N ARG A 101 -5.05 0.45 14.56
CA ARG A 101 -4.86 -0.89 15.14
C ARG A 101 -3.96 -1.81 14.30
N THR A 102 -3.85 -1.54 13.00
CA THR A 102 -2.98 -2.30 12.08
C THR A 102 -1.54 -1.82 12.10
N PHE A 103 -1.26 -0.69 12.76
CA PHE A 103 0.09 -0.17 12.91
C PHE A 103 0.90 -0.99 13.91
N ASN A 104 2.22 -0.92 13.80
CA ASN A 104 3.15 -1.58 14.72
C ASN A 104 4.11 -0.54 15.29
N GLY A 105 3.63 0.22 16.27
CA GLY A 105 4.28 1.44 16.74
C GLY A 105 3.38 2.64 16.48
N TRP A 106 3.98 3.80 16.19
CA TRP A 106 3.28 5.08 16.08
C TRP A 106 2.85 5.45 14.66
N TYR A 107 3.24 4.64 13.66
CA TYR A 107 2.85 4.80 12.26
C TYR A 107 2.70 3.43 11.56
N GLY A 108 2.15 3.44 10.35
CA GLY A 108 2.09 2.25 9.51
C GLY A 108 1.74 2.55 8.06
N VAL A 109 1.12 1.56 7.42
CA VAL A 109 0.66 1.64 6.03
C VAL A 109 -0.86 1.51 5.97
N VAL A 110 -1.48 2.16 5.00
CA VAL A 110 -2.93 2.13 4.77
C VAL A 110 -3.22 1.85 3.30
N LEU A 111 -4.18 0.97 3.03
CA LEU A 111 -4.75 0.77 1.70
C LEU A 111 -6.12 1.44 1.62
N LEU A 112 -6.33 2.19 0.54
CA LEU A 112 -7.65 2.62 0.09
C LEU A 112 -7.98 1.85 -1.18
N ILE A 113 -9.17 1.23 -1.21
CA ILE A 113 -9.61 0.41 -2.35
C ILE A 113 -10.99 0.88 -2.77
N ASP A 114 -11.17 1.18 -4.05
CA ASP A 114 -12.41 1.68 -4.61
C ASP A 114 -13.59 0.74 -4.29
N ILE A 115 -14.71 1.31 -3.85
CA ILE A 115 -15.90 0.55 -3.45
C ILE A 115 -16.50 -0.30 -4.57
N ARG A 116 -16.16 0.00 -5.82
CA ARG A 116 -16.61 -0.74 -7.00
C ARG A 116 -15.82 -2.04 -7.24
N LEU A 117 -14.69 -2.23 -6.54
CA LEU A 117 -13.89 -3.45 -6.59
C LEU A 117 -14.44 -4.50 -5.61
N ASN A 118 -14.36 -5.78 -6.00
CA ASN A 118 -14.85 -6.89 -5.18
C ASN A 118 -13.73 -7.47 -4.31
N ILE A 119 -13.54 -6.90 -3.13
CA ILE A 119 -12.53 -7.37 -2.17
C ILE A 119 -13.04 -8.61 -1.43
N SER A 120 -12.33 -9.72 -1.55
CA SER A 120 -12.61 -10.96 -0.82
C SER A 120 -11.91 -11.02 0.53
N HIS A 121 -10.65 -10.58 0.58
CA HIS A 121 -9.84 -10.64 1.79
C HIS A 121 -8.94 -9.42 1.93
N LEU A 122 -8.65 -9.05 3.17
CA LEU A 122 -7.66 -8.07 3.54
C LEU A 122 -6.82 -8.69 4.67
N ASN A 123 -5.51 -8.73 4.46
CA ASN A 123 -4.58 -9.46 5.30
C ASN A 123 -3.36 -8.60 5.64
N LEU A 124 -2.81 -8.87 6.82
CA LEU A 124 -1.62 -8.21 7.35
C LEU A 124 -0.59 -9.27 7.70
N MET A 125 0.65 -9.08 7.26
CA MET A 125 1.78 -9.95 7.57
C MET A 125 2.84 -9.15 8.32
N ASN A 126 3.25 -9.66 9.48
CA ASN A 126 4.38 -9.11 10.22
C ASN A 126 5.71 -9.44 9.56
N PHE A 127 6.68 -8.53 9.67
CA PHE A 127 8.08 -8.82 9.41
C PHE A 127 8.82 -9.03 10.74
N PRO A 128 9.10 -10.27 11.17
CA PRO A 128 9.71 -10.55 12.47
C PRO A 128 11.04 -9.85 12.75
N GLN A 129 11.80 -9.59 11.71
CA GLN A 129 13.11 -8.95 11.72
C GLN A 129 13.05 -7.42 11.70
N SER A 130 11.86 -6.84 11.53
CA SER A 130 11.73 -5.39 11.47
C SER A 130 11.98 -4.77 12.84
N THR A 131 12.74 -3.68 12.85
CA THR A 131 12.97 -2.85 14.03
C THR A 131 12.19 -1.54 13.97
N MET A 132 11.67 -1.20 12.80
CA MET A 132 10.92 0.03 12.53
C MET A 132 9.41 -0.18 12.40
N GLY A 133 8.86 -1.31 12.88
CA GLY A 133 7.42 -1.54 12.85
C GLY A 133 6.85 -1.92 11.48
N ARG A 134 7.69 -2.44 10.57
CA ARG A 134 7.31 -2.69 9.18
C ARG A 134 6.40 -3.92 9.05
N ARG A 135 5.44 -3.82 8.14
CA ARG A 135 4.45 -4.86 7.82
C ARG A 135 4.16 -4.87 6.32
N LEU A 136 3.67 -6.01 5.85
CA LEU A 136 3.05 -6.16 4.54
C LEU A 136 1.53 -6.14 4.73
N LEU A 137 0.84 -5.21 4.08
CA LEU A 137 -0.61 -5.13 4.04
C LEU A 137 -1.07 -5.45 2.62
N PHE A 138 -1.97 -6.42 2.46
CA PHE A 138 -2.41 -6.83 1.12
C PHE A 138 -3.89 -7.21 1.08
N ALA A 139 -4.48 -7.01 -0.09
CA ALA A 139 -5.87 -7.34 -0.38
C ALA A 139 -5.96 -8.36 -1.52
N GLU A 140 -7.01 -9.15 -1.50
CA GLU A 140 -7.43 -10.00 -2.59
C GLU A 140 -8.70 -9.43 -3.22
N ILE A 141 -8.66 -9.23 -4.54
CA ILE A 141 -9.68 -8.54 -5.30
C ILE A 141 -10.11 -9.46 -6.44
N LYS A 142 -11.37 -9.87 -6.46
CA LYS A 142 -11.94 -10.64 -7.57
C LYS A 142 -12.09 -9.71 -8.77
N LEU A 143 -11.32 -9.95 -9.83
CA LEU A 143 -11.39 -9.19 -11.08
C LEU A 143 -12.51 -9.71 -11.98
N ASP A 144 -12.68 -11.04 -12.01
CA ASP A 144 -13.80 -11.72 -12.66
C ASP A 144 -14.11 -13.09 -11.98
N GLN A 145 -14.74 -14.03 -12.70
CA GLN A 145 -15.10 -15.36 -12.18
C GLN A 145 -13.89 -16.27 -11.92
N ASN A 146 -12.79 -16.05 -12.64
CA ASN A 146 -11.64 -16.95 -12.69
C ASN A 146 -10.36 -16.28 -12.19
N GLU A 147 -10.32 -14.95 -12.12
CA GLU A 147 -9.14 -14.19 -11.74
C GLU A 147 -9.34 -13.41 -10.43
N ILE A 148 -8.40 -13.62 -9.52
CA ILE A 148 -8.25 -12.83 -8.30
C ILE A 148 -6.89 -12.14 -8.38
N LEU A 149 -6.89 -10.82 -8.21
CA LEU A 149 -5.70 -10.00 -8.05
C LEU A 149 -5.33 -9.95 -6.57
N ARG A 150 -4.06 -10.24 -6.26
CA ARG A 150 -3.48 -9.91 -4.96
C ARG A 150 -2.66 -8.64 -5.08
N ILE A 151 -2.99 -7.62 -4.28
CA ILE A 151 -2.26 -6.35 -4.26
C ILE A 151 -1.79 -5.99 -2.86
N GLY A 152 -0.49 -5.69 -2.72
CA GLY A 152 0.13 -5.35 -1.44
C GLY A 152 0.77 -3.96 -1.43
N THR A 153 0.78 -3.34 -0.26
CA THR A 153 1.61 -2.18 0.05
C THR A 153 2.61 -2.53 1.15
N VAL A 154 3.82 -2.01 1.03
CA VAL A 154 4.88 -2.13 2.04
C VAL A 154 5.54 -0.78 2.34
N HIS A 155 6.19 -0.71 3.49
CA HIS A 155 7.26 0.26 3.75
C HIS A 155 8.46 -0.54 4.27
N LEU A 156 9.41 -0.89 3.41
CA LEU A 156 10.55 -1.76 3.78
C LEU A 156 11.63 -1.01 4.54
N GLU A 157 12.36 -1.70 5.42
CA GLU A 157 13.29 -1.11 6.40
C GLU A 157 14.16 0.01 5.80
N SER A 158 14.15 1.20 6.43
CA SER A 158 14.86 2.38 5.92
C SER A 158 16.34 2.37 6.28
N LEU A 159 17.08 3.38 5.81
CA LEU A 159 18.51 3.59 6.12
C LEU A 159 19.39 2.41 5.63
N ASP A 160 20.53 2.19 6.27
CA ASP A 160 21.48 1.12 5.93
C ASP A 160 21.05 -0.25 6.50
N ASN A 161 19.86 -0.71 6.11
CA ASN A 161 19.26 -1.98 6.56
C ASN A 161 18.97 -2.94 5.39
N LYS A 162 19.92 -3.07 4.45
CA LYS A 162 19.79 -3.92 3.25
C LYS A 162 19.37 -5.36 3.56
N GLN A 163 19.97 -5.98 4.59
CA GLN A 163 19.68 -7.37 4.93
C GLN A 163 18.24 -7.57 5.43
N GLN A 164 17.74 -6.63 6.22
CA GLN A 164 16.35 -6.64 6.68
C GLN A 164 15.40 -6.49 5.49
N ARG A 165 15.67 -5.55 4.57
CA ARG A 165 14.88 -5.38 3.35
C ARG A 165 14.84 -6.65 2.48
N LEU A 166 15.98 -7.31 2.26
CA LEU A 166 16.03 -8.57 1.52
C LEU A 166 15.18 -9.67 2.18
N CYS A 167 15.26 -9.82 3.51
CA CYS A 167 14.42 -10.75 4.24
C CYS A 167 12.93 -10.37 4.16
N GLN A 168 12.59 -9.06 4.15
CA GLN A 168 11.20 -8.59 4.03
C GLN A 168 10.66 -8.88 2.62
N LEU A 169 11.47 -8.67 1.59
CA LEU A 169 11.13 -9.03 0.21
C LEU A 169 10.92 -10.53 0.03
N ASP A 170 11.77 -11.38 0.61
CA ASP A 170 11.58 -12.82 0.52
C ASP A 170 10.29 -13.28 1.22
N ILE A 171 9.90 -12.63 2.32
CA ILE A 171 8.58 -12.86 2.94
C ILE A 171 7.46 -12.43 1.98
N CYS A 172 7.55 -11.25 1.36
CA CYS A 172 6.56 -10.80 0.37
C CYS A 172 6.45 -11.79 -0.79
N ARG A 173 7.58 -12.19 -1.36
CA ARG A 173 7.67 -13.20 -2.43
C ARG A 173 7.02 -14.51 -2.02
N LYS A 174 7.30 -15.01 -0.81
CA LYS A 174 6.65 -16.23 -0.30
C LYS A 174 5.15 -16.04 -0.18
N VAL A 175 4.67 -14.93 0.38
CA VAL A 175 3.22 -14.68 0.50
C VAL A 175 2.55 -14.66 -0.87
N PHE A 176 3.15 -14.01 -1.86
CA PHE A 176 2.52 -13.79 -3.16
C PHE A 176 2.75 -14.95 -4.15
N ASN A 177 3.92 -15.60 -4.19
CA ASN A 177 4.18 -16.69 -5.15
C ASN A 177 3.43 -18.00 -4.84
N HIS A 178 2.90 -18.18 -3.62
CA HIS A 178 1.98 -19.30 -3.33
C HIS A 178 0.57 -19.08 -3.90
N PHE A 179 0.31 -17.91 -4.47
CA PHE A 179 -0.97 -17.56 -5.04
C PHE A 179 -0.95 -17.71 -6.57
N PRO A 180 -1.89 -18.45 -7.17
CA PRO A 180 -1.85 -18.78 -8.60
C PRO A 180 -2.27 -17.63 -9.53
N GLY A 181 -2.60 -16.44 -8.99
CA GLY A 181 -3.15 -15.32 -9.75
C GLY A 181 -2.20 -14.12 -9.90
N THR A 182 -2.70 -13.08 -10.56
CA THR A 182 -1.98 -11.83 -10.77
C THR A 182 -1.63 -11.16 -9.44
N CYS A 183 -0.38 -10.71 -9.33
CA CYS A 183 0.20 -10.16 -8.11
C CYS A 183 0.79 -8.77 -8.37
N ILE A 184 0.47 -7.80 -7.51
CA ILE A 184 1.05 -6.46 -7.52
C ILE A 184 1.59 -6.16 -6.12
N LEU A 185 2.85 -5.74 -6.05
CA LEU A 185 3.45 -5.23 -4.83
C LEU A 185 3.92 -3.79 -5.08
N MET A 186 3.45 -2.87 -4.25
CA MET A 186 3.79 -1.45 -4.32
C MET A 186 4.20 -0.92 -2.94
N GLY A 187 4.67 0.31 -2.88
CA GLY A 187 5.04 0.96 -1.63
C GLY A 187 6.37 1.67 -1.70
N ASP A 188 6.88 2.01 -0.51
CA ASP A 188 8.23 2.52 -0.34
C ASP A 188 9.16 1.37 0.02
N PHE A 189 9.99 0.98 -0.93
CA PHE A 189 10.93 -0.12 -0.77
C PHE A 189 12.25 0.33 -0.13
N ASN A 190 12.49 1.64 0.05
CA ASN A 190 13.75 2.21 0.53
C ASN A 190 14.98 1.72 -0.24
N PHE A 191 14.83 1.43 -1.53
CA PHE A 191 15.96 1.09 -2.38
C PHE A 191 16.67 2.34 -2.86
N ASN A 192 17.99 2.32 -2.75
CA ASN A 192 18.82 3.35 -3.36
C ASN A 192 18.88 3.11 -4.87
N ALA A 193 18.38 4.05 -5.68
CA ALA A 193 18.36 3.97 -7.14
C ALA A 193 19.74 3.65 -7.76
N HIS A 194 20.83 4.08 -7.11
CA HIS A 194 22.21 3.88 -7.55
C HIS A 194 22.92 2.71 -6.85
N GLY A 195 22.29 2.09 -5.86
CA GLY A 195 22.88 1.00 -5.10
C GLY A 195 22.86 -0.31 -5.87
N GLN A 196 23.88 -1.15 -5.65
CA GLN A 196 23.88 -2.56 -6.10
C GLN A 196 22.63 -3.32 -5.61
N GLU A 197 22.03 -2.88 -4.50
CA GLU A 197 20.76 -3.38 -4.01
C GLU A 197 19.61 -3.27 -5.02
N ASN A 198 19.54 -2.16 -5.78
CA ASN A 198 18.51 -1.97 -6.81
C ASN A 198 18.60 -3.03 -7.92
N ILE A 199 19.79 -3.57 -8.14
CA ILE A 199 20.05 -4.67 -9.08
C ILE A 199 19.78 -6.02 -8.41
N ASP A 200 20.24 -6.19 -7.16
CA ASP A 200 20.14 -7.46 -6.43
C ASP A 200 18.69 -7.84 -6.10
N GLN A 201 17.79 -6.87 -5.93
CA GLN A 201 16.37 -7.14 -5.66
C GLN A 201 15.68 -7.90 -6.81
N PHE A 202 16.07 -7.63 -8.06
CA PHE A 202 15.52 -8.34 -9.22
C PHE A 202 16.00 -9.79 -9.28
N LYS A 203 17.21 -10.05 -8.76
CA LYS A 203 17.67 -11.43 -8.55
C LYS A 203 16.89 -12.11 -7.43
N ALA A 204 16.47 -11.36 -6.40
CA ALA A 204 15.64 -11.88 -5.31
C ALA A 204 14.17 -12.11 -5.73
N LEU A 205 13.71 -11.45 -6.78
CA LEU A 205 12.35 -11.54 -7.32
C LEU A 205 12.35 -11.91 -8.82
N PRO A 206 12.91 -13.07 -9.22
CA PRO A 206 13.12 -13.40 -10.63
C PRO A 206 11.81 -13.60 -11.43
N GLU A 207 10.70 -13.84 -10.73
CA GLU A 207 9.36 -14.00 -11.32
C GLU A 207 8.57 -12.68 -11.38
N TRP A 208 9.18 -11.57 -10.92
CA TRP A 208 8.54 -10.26 -10.84
C TRP A 208 9.11 -9.30 -11.89
N ILE A 209 8.27 -8.36 -12.30
CA ILE A 209 8.62 -7.30 -13.23
C ILE A 209 8.47 -5.97 -12.49
N ASP A 210 9.50 -5.12 -12.53
CA ASP A 210 9.36 -3.71 -12.14
C ASP A 210 8.72 -2.92 -13.27
N VAL A 211 7.58 -2.32 -12.96
CA VAL A 211 6.72 -1.63 -13.92
C VAL A 211 7.42 -0.40 -14.52
N TRP A 212 8.21 0.33 -13.72
CA TRP A 212 8.90 1.53 -14.20
C TRP A 212 9.99 1.14 -15.21
N THR A 213 10.85 0.20 -14.84
CA THR A 213 11.94 -0.31 -15.66
C THR A 213 11.40 -0.94 -16.95
N TYR A 214 10.31 -1.70 -16.87
CA TYR A 214 9.65 -2.30 -18.04
C TYR A 214 9.14 -1.25 -19.04
N LEU A 215 8.54 -0.16 -18.55
CA LEU A 215 7.94 0.87 -19.41
C LEU A 215 8.94 1.92 -19.89
N MET A 216 9.90 2.29 -19.05
CA MET A 216 10.79 3.44 -19.27
C MET A 216 12.21 3.04 -19.66
N GLY A 217 12.57 1.76 -19.52
CA GLY A 217 13.92 1.25 -19.75
C GLY A 217 14.85 1.47 -18.55
N TYR A 218 16.00 0.77 -18.57
CA TYR A 218 16.98 0.78 -17.48
C TYR A 218 17.74 2.11 -17.33
N ASP A 219 17.83 2.91 -18.39
CA ASP A 219 18.56 4.18 -18.38
C ASP A 219 17.79 5.30 -17.66
N ASN A 220 16.49 5.12 -17.42
CA ASN A 220 15.67 6.08 -16.70
C ASN A 220 15.46 5.63 -15.25
N HIS A 221 16.18 6.22 -14.31
CA HIS A 221 16.12 5.85 -12.89
C HIS A 221 14.81 6.18 -12.19
N GLY A 222 13.99 7.10 -12.72
CA GLY A 222 12.65 7.37 -12.18
C GLY A 222 12.60 7.77 -10.71
N TYR A 223 13.47 8.69 -10.27
CA TYR A 223 13.58 9.06 -8.86
C TYR A 223 12.23 9.41 -8.22
N THR A 224 11.88 8.71 -7.14
CA THR A 224 10.70 8.97 -6.31
C THR A 224 11.04 9.71 -5.01
N PHE A 225 12.34 9.78 -4.67
CA PHE A 225 12.90 10.60 -3.60
C PHE A 225 14.19 11.26 -4.12
N ASP A 226 14.19 12.59 -4.22
CA ASP A 226 15.27 13.39 -4.82
C ASP A 226 15.44 14.66 -3.98
N THR A 227 16.49 14.68 -3.14
CA THR A 227 16.77 15.80 -2.25
C THR A 227 17.34 17.04 -2.96
N GLU A 228 17.80 16.89 -4.22
CA GLU A 228 18.22 18.04 -5.01
C GLU A 228 17.00 18.85 -5.49
N LYS A 229 15.89 18.15 -5.80
CA LYS A 229 14.63 18.78 -6.23
C LYS A 229 13.62 19.01 -5.11
N ASN A 230 13.67 18.20 -4.06
CA ASN A 230 12.81 18.31 -2.88
C ASN A 230 13.69 18.35 -1.61
N PRO A 231 14.26 19.52 -1.28
CA PRO A 231 15.13 19.68 -0.11
C PRO A 231 14.37 19.33 1.18
N MET A 232 15.00 18.52 2.02
CA MET A 232 14.44 18.06 3.31
C MET A 232 14.89 18.96 4.47
N THR A 233 15.07 20.27 4.21
CA THR A 233 15.62 21.27 5.15
C THR A 233 14.56 22.12 5.80
#